data_AF-A0A256Z5U8-F1
#
_entry.id   AF-A0A256Z5U8-F1
#
_cell.length_a   1.000
_cell.length_b   1.000
_cell.length_c   1.000
_cell.angle_alpha   90.00
_cell.angle_beta   90.00
_cell.angle_gamma   90.00
#
_symmetry.space_group_name_H-M   'P 1'
#
loop_
_entity.id
_entity.type
_entity.pdbx_description
1 polymer ?
#
loop_
_entity_poly.entity_id
_entity_poly.type
_entity_poly.pdbx_seq_one_letter_code
_entity_poly.pdbx_strand_id
1 'polypeptide(L)'
;LDEKERVVVEDVRRWFLEELSVSDMGSTEKLSLMIDLAVRKFARKRLSKKVGPDVIARISYIVKRDILGFGKLDPLLKDPNIEDIHVVGVGRPVFVWHRLYENIPTNI
;
A
#
# COMPACT_ATOMS: atom_id res chain seq x y z
N LEU A 1 -2.73 -11.39 1.13
CA LEU A 1 -3.64 -11.03 2.21
C LEU A 1 -4.80 -12.00 2.19
N ASP A 2 -5.15 -12.53 3.35
CA ASP A 2 -6.38 -13.31 3.51
C ASP A 2 -7.62 -12.39 3.45
N GLU A 3 -8.81 -12.99 3.36
CA GLU A 3 -10.06 -12.23 3.23
C GLU A 3 -10.33 -11.32 4.44
N LYS A 4 -9.98 -11.76 5.65
CA LYS A 4 -10.21 -10.98 6.87
C LYS A 4 -9.25 -9.80 6.96
N GLU A 5 -8.00 -9.99 6.54
CA GLU A 5 -6.99 -8.92 6.44
C GLU A 5 -7.39 -7.87 5.41
N ARG A 6 -8.00 -8.28 4.29
CA ARG A 6 -8.53 -7.34 3.27
C ARG A 6 -9.63 -6.44 3.85
N VAL A 7 -10.50 -6.98 4.68
CA VAL A 7 -11.52 -6.17 5.40
C VAL A 7 -10.86 -5.10 6.27
N VAL A 8 -9.73 -5.41 6.92
CA VAL A 8 -8.98 -4.42 7.71
C VAL A 8 -8.40 -3.32 6.83
N VAL A 9 -7.85 -3.67 5.67
CA VAL A 9 -7.32 -2.68 4.70
C VAL A 9 -8.43 -1.72 4.27
N GLU A 10 -9.61 -2.25 3.90
CA GLU A 10 -10.74 -1.41 3.47
C GLU A 10 -11.31 -0.55 4.60
N ASP A 11 -11.38 -1.07 5.82
CA ASP A 11 -11.77 -0.29 7.01
C ASP A 11 -10.82 0.90 7.23
N VAL A 12 -9.50 0.67 7.14
CA VAL A 12 -8.49 1.72 7.31
C VAL A 12 -8.55 2.73 6.15
N ARG A 13 -8.79 2.26 4.93
CA ARG A 13 -8.95 3.13 3.75
C ARG A 13 -10.17 4.04 3.90
N ARG A 14 -11.29 3.49 4.35
CA ARG A 14 -12.51 4.27 4.62
C ARG A 14 -12.28 5.28 5.72
N TRP A 15 -11.69 4.84 6.83
CA TRP A 15 -11.28 5.72 7.93
C TRP A 15 -10.42 6.88 7.43
N PHE A 16 -9.44 6.61 6.56
CA PHE A 16 -8.59 7.64 5.98
C PHE A 16 -9.37 8.64 5.11
N LEU A 17 -10.32 8.18 4.30
CA LEU A 17 -11.12 9.06 3.45
C LEU A 17 -12.15 9.90 4.22
N GLU A 18 -12.69 9.36 5.31
CA GLU A 18 -13.75 10.01 6.10
C GLU A 18 -13.20 10.94 7.19
N GLU A 19 -12.11 10.57 7.86
CA GLU A 19 -11.60 11.30 9.02
C GLU A 19 -10.43 12.25 8.71
N LEU A 20 -9.81 12.17 7.52
CA LEU A 20 -8.64 12.99 7.24
C LEU A 20 -9.01 14.36 6.67
N SER A 21 -8.66 15.41 7.41
CA SER A 21 -8.76 16.79 6.94
C SER A 21 -7.56 17.15 6.04
N VAL A 22 -7.73 18.11 5.13
CA VAL A 22 -6.63 18.64 4.28
C VAL A 22 -5.44 19.13 5.12
N SER A 23 -5.67 19.57 6.36
CA SER A 23 -4.61 19.99 7.28
C SER A 23 -3.71 18.86 7.78
N ASP A 24 -4.18 17.61 7.78
CA ASP A 24 -3.38 16.46 8.21
C ASP A 24 -2.42 15.94 7.13
N MET A 25 -2.50 16.47 5.90
CA MET A 25 -1.61 16.14 4.79
C MET A 25 -0.24 16.85 4.85
N GLY A 26 0.02 17.69 5.87
CA GLY A 26 1.22 18.52 5.95
C GLY A 26 2.53 17.78 6.28
N SER A 27 2.49 16.52 6.73
CA SER A 27 3.70 15.69 6.96
C SER A 27 3.41 14.21 6.74
N THR A 28 4.19 13.61 5.84
CA THR A 28 4.13 12.18 5.50
C THR A 28 4.43 11.30 6.70
N GLU A 29 5.34 11.71 7.59
CA GLU A 29 5.72 10.98 8.80
C GLU A 29 4.57 10.93 9.80
N LYS A 30 3.92 12.08 10.05
CA LYS A 30 2.74 12.14 10.91
C LYS A 30 1.65 11.21 10.38
N LEU A 31 1.38 11.28 9.08
CA LEU A 31 0.34 10.46 8.46
C LEU A 31 0.67 8.96 8.51
N SER A 32 1.93 8.59 8.25
CA SER A 32 2.43 7.23 8.39
C SER A 32 2.20 6.67 9.79
N LEU A 33 2.45 7.48 10.83
CA LEU A 33 2.18 7.11 12.22
C LEU A 33 0.68 6.93 12.49
N MET A 34 -0.17 7.82 11.98
CA MET A 34 -1.63 7.69 12.15
C MET A 34 -2.17 6.42 11.47
N ILE A 35 -1.67 6.10 10.28
CA ILE A 35 -2.01 4.86 9.57
C ILE A 35 -1.62 3.64 10.41
N ASP A 36 -0.43 3.61 11.01
CA ASP A 36 -0.02 2.48 11.87
C ASP A 36 -0.94 2.29 13.08
N LEU A 37 -1.37 3.39 13.70
CA LEU A 37 -2.29 3.37 14.83
C LEU A 37 -3.67 2.86 14.39
N ALA A 38 -4.17 3.32 13.24
CA ALA A 38 -5.43 2.86 12.66
C ALA A 38 -5.36 1.36 12.35
N VAL A 39 -4.32 0.90 11.64
CA VAL A 39 -4.12 -0.53 11.33
C VAL A 39 -4.16 -1.38 12.59
N ARG A 40 -3.44 -0.99 13.65
CA ARG A 40 -3.45 -1.71 14.94
C ARG A 40 -4.84 -1.74 15.57
N LYS A 41 -5.58 -0.62 15.53
CA LYS A 41 -6.95 -0.51 16.06
C LYS A 41 -7.91 -1.44 15.32
N PHE A 42 -7.94 -1.37 13.98
CA PHE A 42 -8.86 -2.15 13.15
C PHE A 42 -8.49 -3.65 13.12
N ALA A 43 -7.20 -3.99 13.06
CA ALA A 43 -6.74 -5.38 13.11
C ALA A 43 -7.16 -6.07 14.42
N ARG A 44 -7.02 -5.38 15.57
CA ARG A 44 -7.46 -5.91 16.87
C ARG A 44 -8.97 -6.12 16.95
N LYS A 45 -9.75 -5.28 16.27
CA LYS A 45 -11.21 -5.34 16.24
C LYS A 45 -11.74 -6.45 15.33
N ARG A 46 -11.15 -6.63 14.14
CA ARG A 46 -11.63 -7.56 13.10
C ARG A 46 -10.99 -8.94 13.14
N LEU A 47 -9.73 -9.04 13.55
CA LEU A 47 -8.98 -10.30 13.55
C LEU A 47 -8.96 -10.92 14.95
N SER A 48 -8.15 -10.37 15.85
CA SER A 48 -8.08 -10.78 17.26
C SER A 48 -7.31 -9.77 18.10
N LYS A 49 -7.56 -9.73 19.41
CA LYS A 49 -6.82 -8.88 20.36
C LYS A 49 -5.31 -9.20 20.41
N LYS A 50 -4.93 -10.43 20.09
CA LYS A 50 -3.54 -10.92 20.08
C LYS A 50 -2.99 -11.07 18.65
N VAL A 51 -3.44 -10.24 17.71
CA VAL A 51 -2.93 -10.25 16.33
C VAL A 51 -1.40 -10.12 16.31
N GLY A 52 -0.76 -10.95 15.51
CA GLY A 52 0.70 -11.01 15.40
C GLY A 52 1.31 -9.73 14.81
N PRO A 53 2.56 -9.40 15.19
CA PRO A 53 3.25 -8.23 14.66
C PRO A 53 3.51 -8.35 13.15
N ASP A 54 3.68 -9.56 12.63
CA ASP A 54 3.85 -9.85 11.20
C ASP A 54 2.60 -9.49 10.39
N VAL A 55 1.42 -9.82 10.90
CA VAL A 55 0.13 -9.49 10.27
C VAL A 55 -0.06 -7.98 10.25
N ILE A 56 0.22 -7.30 11.38
CA ILE A 56 0.14 -5.84 11.46
C ILE A 56 1.10 -5.20 10.46
N ALA A 57 2.35 -5.65 10.39
CA ALA A 57 3.36 -5.11 9.49
C ALA A 57 2.95 -5.29 8.02
N ARG A 58 2.42 -6.47 7.66
CA ARG A 58 1.93 -6.78 6.32
C ARG A 58 0.76 -5.89 5.91
N ILE A 59 -0.23 -5.70 6.78
CA ILE A 59 -1.37 -4.81 6.51
C ILE A 59 -0.91 -3.36 6.42
N SER A 60 -0.08 -2.91 7.37
CA SER A 60 0.47 -1.55 7.36
C SER A 60 1.23 -1.25 6.08
N TYR A 61 2.07 -2.17 5.60
CA TYR A 61 2.74 -2.03 4.32
C TYR A 61 1.75 -1.80 3.17
N ILE A 62 0.71 -2.63 3.05
CA ILE A 62 -0.27 -2.50 1.95
C ILE A 62 -1.03 -1.17 2.04
N VAL A 63 -1.50 -0.78 3.22
CA VAL A 63 -2.23 0.47 3.40
C VAL A 63 -1.34 1.67 3.09
N LYS A 64 -0.11 1.72 3.62
CA LYS A 64 0.82 2.83 3.36
C LYS A 64 1.22 2.88 1.89
N ARG A 65 1.46 1.73 1.26
CA ARG A 65 1.73 1.63 -0.18
C ARG A 65 0.61 2.25 -1.01
N ASP A 66 -0.64 1.98 -0.63
CA ASP A 66 -1.81 2.43 -1.39
C ASP A 66 -2.23 3.88 -1.08
N ILE A 67 -1.95 4.37 0.13
CA ILE A 67 -2.34 5.73 0.57
C ILE A 67 -1.21 6.76 0.39
N LEU A 68 0.02 6.40 0.76
CA LEU A 68 1.19 7.30 0.73
C LEU A 68 2.07 7.08 -0.50
N GLY A 69 2.00 5.88 -1.08
CA GLY A 69 2.79 5.48 -2.23
C GLY A 69 1.98 5.51 -3.53
N PHE A 70 2.48 4.76 -4.51
CA PHE A 70 1.90 4.66 -5.86
C PHE A 70 1.10 3.37 -6.05
N GLY A 71 0.52 2.85 -4.97
CA GLY A 71 -0.29 1.63 -4.99
C GLY A 71 0.49 0.43 -5.53
N LYS A 72 -0.12 -0.32 -6.47
CA LYS A 72 0.55 -1.50 -7.05
C LYS A 72 1.85 -1.18 -7.78
N LEU A 73 2.04 0.05 -8.27
CA LEU A 73 3.25 0.47 -8.97
C LEU A 73 4.39 0.86 -8.00
N ASP A 74 4.08 1.10 -6.73
CA ASP A 74 5.04 1.56 -5.72
C ASP A 74 6.33 0.71 -5.63
N PRO A 75 6.29 -0.64 -5.71
CA PRO A 75 7.52 -1.44 -5.74
C PRO A 75 8.38 -1.16 -6.98
N LEU A 76 7.77 -0.91 -8.14
CA LEU A 76 8.49 -0.60 -9.37
C LEU A 76 9.20 0.74 -9.28
N LEU A 77 8.53 1.76 -8.71
CA LEU A 77 9.12 3.08 -8.50
C LEU A 77 10.27 3.07 -7.48
N LYS A 78 10.30 2.09 -6.58
CA LYS A 78 11.36 1.93 -5.57
C LYS A 78 12.52 1.07 -6.05
N ASP A 79 12.40 0.41 -7.20
CA ASP A 79 13.47 -0.40 -7.76
C ASP A 79 14.46 0.48 -8.54
N PRO A 80 15.72 0.61 -8.09
CA PRO A 80 16.71 1.46 -8.77
C PRO A 80 17.16 0.92 -10.14
N ASN A 81 16.75 -0.29 -10.51
CA ASN A 81 17.05 -0.88 -11.82
C ASN A 81 15.93 -0.67 -12.84
N ILE A 82 14.83 -0.01 -12.47
CA ILE A 82 13.76 0.33 -13.39
C ILE A 82 13.92 1.80 -13.78
N GLU A 83 14.04 2.06 -15.08
CA GLU A 83 14.15 3.41 -15.64
C GLU A 83 12.76 3.94 -16.04
N ASP A 84 11.99 3.11 -16.77
CA ASP A 84 10.66 3.47 -17.26
C ASP A 84 9.59 2.46 -16.83
N ILE A 85 8.36 2.96 -16.65
CA ILE A 85 7.16 2.15 -16.38
C ILE A 85 6.10 2.48 -17.43
N HIS A 86 5.65 1.47 -18.17
CA HIS A 86 4.68 1.60 -19.27
C HIS A 86 3.36 0.90 -18.92
N VAL A 87 2.31 1.71 -18.72
CA VAL A 87 0.93 1.23 -18.54
C VAL A 87 0.17 1.40 -19.86
N VAL A 88 0.06 0.30 -20.63
CA VAL A 88 -0.43 0.34 -22.02
C VAL A 88 -1.96 0.32 -22.13
N GLY A 89 -2.65 -0.33 -21.18
CA GLY A 89 -4.11 -0.41 -21.19
C GLY A 89 -4.65 -1.48 -20.26
N VAL A 90 -5.98 -1.53 -20.15
CA VAL A 90 -6.70 -2.47 -19.26
C VAL A 90 -6.47 -3.91 -19.71
N GLY A 91 -6.22 -4.82 -18.76
CA GLY A 91 -6.03 -6.25 -19.02
C GLY A 91 -4.70 -6.59 -19.70
N ARG A 92 -3.79 -5.62 -19.83
CA ARG A 92 -2.42 -5.83 -20.29
C ARG A 92 -1.45 -5.71 -19.12
N PRO A 93 -0.34 -6.48 -19.11
CA PRO A 93 0.66 -6.34 -18.08
C PRO A 93 1.27 -4.94 -18.13
N VAL A 94 1.69 -4.44 -16.96
CA VAL A 94 2.57 -3.29 -16.89
C VAL A 94 3.95 -3.71 -17.41
N PHE A 95 4.54 -2.94 -18.32
CA PHE A 95 5.90 -3.17 -18.81
C PHE A 95 6.87 -2.23 -18.09
N VAL A 96 8.13 -2.65 -17.97
CA VAL A 96 9.20 -1.82 -17.41
C VAL A 96 10.42 -1.86 -18.29
N TRP A 97 11.15 -0.76 -18.36
CA TRP A 97 12.50 -0.72 -18.91
C TRP A 97 13.50 -0.97 -17.78
N HIS A 98 14.04 -2.18 -17.71
CA HIS A 98 15.02 -2.58 -16.70
C HIS A 98 16.45 -2.40 -17.22
N ARG A 99 17.34 -1.83 -16.42
CA ARG A 99 18.72 -1.48 -16.81
C ARG A 99 19.55 -2.63 -17.37
N LEU A 100 19.26 -3.86 -16.93
CA LEU A 100 19.94 -5.08 -17.37
C LEU A 100 19.13 -5.93 -18.36
N TYR A 101 17.81 -5.75 -18.42
CA TYR A 101 16.91 -6.66 -19.13
C TYR A 101 16.03 -5.96 -20.16
N GLU A 102 16.18 -4.64 -20.30
CA GLU A 102 15.41 -3.79 -21.21
C GLU A 102 13.90 -3.95 -20.98
N ASN A 103 13.11 -4.00 -22.04
CA ASN A 103 11.66 -4.01 -21.96
C ASN A 103 11.11 -5.39 -21.56
N ILE A 104 10.65 -5.53 -20.32
CA ILE A 104 10.09 -6.78 -19.78
C ILE A 104 8.67 -6.58 -19.22
N PRO A 105 7.78 -7.56 -19.38
CA PRO A 105 6.47 -7.53 -18.73
C PRO A 105 6.62 -7.81 -17.24
N THR A 106 5.78 -7.17 -16.42
CA THR A 106 5.66 -7.45 -14.98
C THR A 106 4.50 -8.40 -14.69
N ASN A 107 4.33 -8.76 -13.43
CA ASN A 107 3.19 -9.54 -12.94
C ASN A 107 2.02 -8.67 -12.47
N ILE A 108 2.01 -7.38 -12.80
CA ILE A 108 0.97 -6.41 -12.46
C ILE A 108 -0.02 -6.28 -13.62
#